data_AF-H2YM27-F1
#
_entry.id   AF-H2YM27-F1
#
_cell.length_a   1.000
_cell.length_b   1.000
_cell.length_c   1.000
_cell.angle_alpha   90.00
_cell.angle_beta   90.00
_cell.angle_gamma   90.00
#
_symmetry.space_group_name_H-M   'P 1'
#
loop_
_entity.id
_entity.type
_entity.pdbx_description
1 polymer ?
#
loop_
_entity_poly.entity_id
_entity_poly.type
_entity_poly.pdbx_seq_one_letter_code
_entity_poly.pdbx_strand_id
1 'polypeptide(L)'
;SAVSLVSVAVLKAAASFLRKPAFEHLRHTMSVVSGTAQECEKSVISMPTTAITVMSGGKATPGKLNLVKSVFAIANPGWTVSESMTNLSKVYQNIGKAIITLPDSLMTSQSSGLLTGPSGGFQPSYDKPEQPLDATIEAITGAGFTPGQDVFLGIDCSAHDIFDYDKGKYDISTGALKTADEMVDLYKDLVSRYPSLIMLVDPVRKEDREQWSKLCEVVSEKCFVIGSDAVYGSLHSVNDSILSVRRSSGLVIGTGSRITCSDLARVVGDVRSRDCVTMLVSPAGDVCDDIFADMAVGLGTTFVRFGAPSRGENTSKINRLVEIERML
;
A
#
# COMPACT_ATOMS: atom_id res chain seq x y z
N SER A 1 -17.84 8.21 -0.16
CA SER A 1 -19.29 8.00 -0.01
C SER A 1 -19.80 8.84 1.14
N ALA A 2 -21.05 9.33 1.08
CA ALA A 2 -21.66 10.08 2.17
C ALA A 2 -21.64 9.30 3.50
N VAL A 3 -21.83 7.97 3.45
CA VAL A 3 -21.79 7.09 4.63
C VAL A 3 -20.43 7.13 5.32
N SER A 4 -19.34 6.98 4.56
CA SER A 4 -17.98 7.00 5.11
C SER A 4 -17.64 8.35 5.73
N LEU A 5 -18.02 9.46 5.06
CA LEU A 5 -17.78 10.82 5.56
C LEU A 5 -18.54 11.07 6.87
N VAL A 6 -19.81 10.67 6.95
CA VAL A 6 -20.62 10.78 8.18
C VAL A 6 -20.02 9.91 9.29
N SER A 7 -19.61 8.68 8.98
CA SER A 7 -18.97 7.78 9.95
C SER A 7 -17.70 8.40 10.53
N VAL A 8 -16.87 9.02 9.70
CA VAL A 8 -15.64 9.71 10.13
C VAL A 8 -15.96 10.94 10.98
N ALA A 9 -16.94 11.75 10.55
CA ALA A 9 -17.35 12.94 11.29
C ALA A 9 -17.89 12.58 12.69
N VAL A 10 -18.69 11.52 12.80
CA VAL A 10 -19.20 11.02 14.08
C VAL A 10 -18.06 10.54 14.97
N LEU A 11 -17.09 9.79 14.42
CA LEU A 11 -15.91 9.34 15.17
C LEU A 11 -15.13 10.54 15.74
N LYS A 12 -14.84 11.55 14.91
CA LYS A 12 -14.13 12.76 15.34
C LYS A 12 -14.90 13.54 16.41
N ALA A 13 -16.21 13.72 16.22
CA ALA A 13 -17.06 14.43 17.16
C ALA A 13 -17.13 13.71 18.52
N ALA A 14 -17.26 12.38 18.52
CA ALA A 14 -17.29 11.57 19.73
C ALA A 14 -15.94 11.60 20.48
N ALA A 15 -14.81 11.48 19.77
CA ALA A 15 -13.48 11.61 20.35
C ALA A 15 -13.29 12.99 21.01
N SER A 16 -13.70 14.06 20.33
CA SER A 16 -13.65 15.43 20.85
C SER A 16 -14.53 15.60 22.10
N PHE A 17 -15.76 15.09 22.08
CA PHE A 17 -16.68 15.13 23.22
C PHE A 17 -16.09 14.41 24.45
N LEU A 18 -15.43 13.26 24.23
CA LEU A 18 -14.78 12.47 25.28
C LEU A 18 -13.39 13.00 25.68
N ARG A 19 -12.90 14.07 25.02
CA ARG A 19 -11.55 14.63 25.21
C ARG A 19 -10.44 13.59 25.07
N LYS A 20 -10.57 12.68 24.11
CA LYS A 20 -9.56 11.67 23.77
C LYS A 20 -9.09 11.86 22.32
N PRO A 21 -7.82 11.52 22.01
CA PRO A 21 -7.37 11.41 20.62
C PRO A 21 -8.26 10.45 19.81
N ALA A 22 -8.42 10.71 18.51
CA ALA A 22 -9.31 9.93 17.66
C ALA A 22 -8.86 8.46 17.54
N PHE A 23 -7.54 8.20 17.47
CA PHE A 23 -7.01 6.83 17.46
C PHE A 23 -7.36 6.03 18.72
N GLU A 24 -7.32 6.65 19.91
CA GLU A 24 -7.71 5.99 21.16
C GLU A 24 -9.20 5.68 21.20
N HIS A 25 -10.03 6.64 20.78
CA HIS A 25 -11.47 6.44 20.73
C HIS A 25 -11.85 5.35 19.72
N LEU A 26 -11.18 5.30 18.57
CA LEU A 26 -11.37 4.25 17.58
C LEU A 26 -10.98 2.88 18.15
N ARG A 27 -9.82 2.77 18.80
CA ARG A 27 -9.36 1.54 19.46
C ARG A 27 -10.36 1.03 20.49
N HIS A 28 -10.88 1.93 21.34
CA HIS A 28 -11.93 1.58 22.31
C HIS A 28 -13.22 1.13 21.61
N THR A 29 -13.62 1.79 20.52
CA THR A 29 -14.81 1.39 19.76
C THR A 29 -14.63 0.00 19.15
N MET A 30 -13.44 -0.31 18.63
CA MET A 30 -13.12 -1.65 18.13
C MET A 30 -13.27 -2.70 19.22
N SER A 31 -12.68 -2.47 20.39
CA SER A 31 -12.66 -3.46 21.46
C SER A 31 -14.08 -3.81 21.94
N VAL A 32 -14.99 -2.84 21.92
CA VAL A 32 -16.42 -3.05 22.17
C VAL A 32 -17.08 -3.85 21.04
N VAL A 33 -16.82 -3.52 19.77
CA VAL A 33 -17.40 -4.23 18.61
C VAL A 33 -16.92 -5.68 18.51
N SER A 34 -15.65 -5.93 18.86
CA SER A 34 -15.01 -7.25 18.83
C SER A 34 -15.25 -8.09 20.09
N GLY A 35 -15.89 -7.52 21.12
CA GLY A 35 -16.08 -8.20 22.41
C GLY A 35 -14.81 -8.36 23.27
N THR A 36 -13.72 -7.65 22.93
CA THR A 36 -12.39 -7.73 23.58
C THR A 36 -12.06 -6.50 24.43
N ALA A 37 -13.08 -5.78 24.90
CA ALA A 37 -12.96 -4.50 25.60
C ALA A 37 -11.93 -4.50 26.76
N GLN A 38 -11.92 -5.56 27.59
CA GLN A 38 -11.03 -5.67 28.75
C GLN A 38 -9.57 -5.96 28.40
N GLU A 39 -9.28 -6.59 27.26
CA GLU A 39 -7.91 -6.90 26.82
C GLU A 39 -7.28 -5.69 26.11
N CYS A 40 -8.10 -4.91 25.41
CA CYS A 40 -7.63 -3.78 24.61
C CYS A 40 -7.12 -2.62 25.48
N GLU A 41 -7.71 -2.39 26.66
CA GLU A 41 -7.26 -1.36 27.63
C GLU A 41 -5.86 -1.61 28.21
N LYS A 42 -5.38 -2.85 28.21
CA LYS A 42 -4.06 -3.22 28.77
C LYS A 42 -2.96 -3.37 27.72
N SER A 43 -3.33 -3.36 26.44
CA SER A 43 -2.41 -3.63 25.34
C SER A 43 -1.73 -2.35 24.86
N VAL A 44 -0.41 -2.41 24.64
CA VAL A 44 0.39 -1.29 24.14
C VAL A 44 -0.08 -0.90 22.73
N ILE A 45 -0.11 0.40 22.44
CA ILE A 45 -0.40 0.91 21.09
C ILE A 45 0.88 0.79 20.27
N SER A 46 0.81 0.07 19.15
CA SER A 46 1.94 -0.11 18.23
C SER A 46 1.82 0.83 17.03
N MET A 47 2.90 1.50 16.68
CA MET A 47 2.97 2.28 15.44
C MET A 47 3.09 1.36 14.21
N PRO A 48 2.43 1.69 13.08
CA PRO A 48 2.54 0.93 11.85
C PRO A 48 3.91 1.11 11.17
N THR A 49 4.38 0.10 10.45
CA THR A 49 5.54 0.24 9.57
C THR A 49 5.17 1.14 8.38
N THR A 50 5.97 2.17 8.14
CA THR A 50 5.68 3.16 7.10
C THR A 50 6.21 2.73 5.74
N ALA A 51 5.42 3.03 4.70
CA ALA A 51 5.83 2.91 3.32
C ALA A 51 5.49 4.21 2.57
N ILE A 52 6.33 4.58 1.60
CA ILE A 52 6.10 5.72 0.72
C ILE A 52 6.00 5.28 -0.74
N THR A 53 5.11 5.90 -1.49
CA THR A 53 5.10 5.72 -2.95
C THR A 53 6.30 6.46 -3.54
N VAL A 54 7.13 5.75 -4.31
CA VAL A 54 8.33 6.34 -4.93
C VAL A 54 8.17 6.55 -6.43
N MET A 55 7.49 5.62 -7.10
CA MET A 55 7.22 5.69 -8.54
C MET A 55 5.77 5.33 -8.82
N SER A 56 5.22 5.94 -9.86
CA SER A 56 3.89 5.65 -10.40
C SER A 56 4.04 5.19 -11.85
N GLY A 57 3.23 4.22 -12.25
CA GLY A 57 3.27 3.57 -13.56
C GLY A 57 1.88 3.10 -14.00
N GLY A 58 1.84 2.09 -14.88
CA GLY A 58 0.61 1.49 -15.39
C GLY A 58 0.15 2.04 -16.74
N LYS A 59 -1.02 1.60 -17.21
CA LYS A 59 -1.53 1.95 -18.56
C LYS A 59 -1.66 3.45 -18.84
N ALA A 60 -1.81 4.27 -17.81
CA ALA A 60 -1.97 5.72 -17.94
C ALA A 60 -0.64 6.49 -17.96
N THR A 61 0.50 5.80 -17.82
CA THR A 61 1.83 6.43 -17.79
C THR A 61 2.61 6.24 -19.09
N PRO A 62 3.57 7.12 -19.39
CA PRO A 62 4.49 6.93 -20.52
C PRO A 62 5.24 5.60 -20.48
N GLY A 63 5.57 5.08 -21.66
CA GLY A 63 6.28 3.82 -21.83
C GLY A 63 5.37 2.68 -22.23
N LYS A 64 5.92 1.46 -22.27
CA LYS A 64 5.16 0.26 -22.60
C LYS A 64 4.70 -0.52 -21.38
N LEU A 65 5.35 -0.35 -20.23
CA LEU A 65 5.10 -1.15 -19.03
C LEU A 65 3.74 -0.82 -18.40
N ASN A 66 2.87 -1.82 -18.31
CA ASN A 66 1.56 -1.71 -17.66
C ASN A 66 1.52 -2.40 -16.29
N LEU A 67 2.33 -3.44 -16.09
CA LEU A 67 2.27 -4.35 -14.94
C LEU A 67 2.42 -3.66 -13.57
N VAL A 68 3.21 -2.59 -13.50
CA VAL A 68 3.57 -1.93 -12.25
C VAL A 68 2.88 -0.56 -12.21
N LYS A 69 1.77 -0.47 -11.48
CA LYS A 69 1.03 0.78 -11.27
C LYS A 69 1.71 1.70 -10.26
N SER A 70 2.36 1.14 -9.24
CA SER A 70 3.26 1.92 -8.40
C SER A 70 4.33 1.04 -7.75
N VAL A 71 5.49 1.63 -7.51
CA VAL A 71 6.52 1.07 -6.61
C VAL A 71 6.53 1.88 -5.33
N PHE A 72 6.61 1.20 -4.21
CA PHE A 72 6.72 1.82 -2.89
C PHE A 72 7.90 1.25 -2.10
N ALA A 73 8.55 2.14 -1.35
CA ALA A 73 9.62 1.80 -0.43
C ALA A 73 9.06 1.65 0.98
N ILE A 74 9.39 0.54 1.65
CA ILE A 74 8.90 0.17 2.98
C ILE A 74 10.08 0.29 3.96
N ALA A 75 9.88 0.99 5.06
CA ALA A 75 10.90 1.16 6.09
C ALA A 75 11.20 -0.16 6.84
N ASN A 76 12.39 -0.23 7.44
CA ASN A 76 12.70 -1.26 8.42
C ASN A 76 11.70 -1.16 9.60
N PRO A 77 11.09 -2.27 10.04
CA PRO A 77 10.13 -2.26 11.15
C PRO A 77 10.74 -1.87 12.51
N GLY A 78 12.07 -1.89 12.64
CA GLY A 78 12.79 -1.43 13.82
C GLY A 78 13.00 0.08 13.90
N TRP A 79 12.64 0.85 12.86
CA TRP A 79 12.69 2.31 12.88
C TRP A 79 11.42 2.91 13.49
N THR A 80 11.59 4.01 14.21
CA THR A 80 10.48 4.90 14.54
C THR A 80 9.85 5.47 13.26
N VAL A 81 8.60 5.94 13.34
CA VAL A 81 7.93 6.65 12.24
C VAL A 81 8.75 7.86 11.83
N SER A 82 9.25 8.68 12.77
CA SER A 82 10.07 9.85 12.46
C SER A 82 11.38 9.50 11.75
N GLU A 83 12.09 8.44 12.19
CA GLU A 83 13.29 7.95 11.51
C GLU A 83 12.97 7.44 10.12
N SER A 84 11.91 6.63 10.00
CA SER A 84 11.45 6.07 8.74
C SER A 84 11.15 7.16 7.72
N MET A 85 10.41 8.20 8.11
CA MET A 85 10.10 9.30 7.21
C MET A 85 11.33 10.09 6.80
N THR A 86 12.29 10.28 7.70
CA THR A 86 13.56 10.94 7.38
C THR A 86 14.35 10.12 6.36
N ASN A 87 14.48 8.81 6.59
CA ASN A 87 15.27 7.91 5.75
C ASN A 87 14.62 7.67 4.39
N LEU A 88 13.32 7.38 4.36
CA LEU A 88 12.57 7.21 3.11
C LEU A 88 12.51 8.51 2.30
N SER A 89 12.50 9.69 2.93
CA SER A 89 12.62 10.96 2.19
C SER A 89 13.96 11.11 1.48
N LYS A 90 15.07 10.62 2.05
CA LYS A 90 16.38 10.59 1.36
C LYS A 90 16.34 9.69 0.13
N VAL A 91 15.73 8.50 0.25
CA VAL A 91 15.51 7.58 -0.88
C VAL A 91 14.71 8.28 -1.98
N TYR A 92 13.58 8.90 -1.63
CA TYR A 92 12.73 9.62 -2.58
C TYR A 92 13.47 10.77 -3.28
N GLN A 93 14.25 11.57 -2.55
CA GLN A 93 15.06 12.64 -3.14
C GLN A 93 16.11 12.12 -4.10
N ASN A 94 16.73 10.97 -3.82
CA ASN A 94 17.71 10.36 -4.70
C ASN A 94 17.09 9.81 -5.98
N ILE A 95 15.88 9.25 -5.92
CA ILE A 95 15.12 8.91 -7.13
C ILE A 95 14.87 10.17 -7.96
N GLY A 96 14.44 11.26 -7.31
CA GLY A 96 14.22 12.53 -7.99
C GLY A 96 15.48 13.03 -8.71
N LYS A 97 16.65 12.98 -8.05
CA LYS A 97 17.94 13.34 -8.66
C LYS A 97 18.27 12.46 -9.87
N ALA A 98 18.12 11.14 -9.74
CA ALA A 98 18.38 10.21 -10.83
C ALA A 98 17.49 10.47 -12.05
N ILE A 99 16.21 10.79 -11.82
CA ILE A 99 15.25 11.10 -12.88
C ILE A 99 15.57 12.43 -13.57
N ILE A 100 15.97 13.47 -12.83
CA ILE A 100 16.37 14.77 -13.42
C ILE A 100 17.59 14.61 -14.34
N THR A 101 18.46 13.65 -14.05
CA THR A 101 19.65 13.39 -14.88
C THR A 101 19.39 12.53 -16.11
N LEU A 102 18.17 12.02 -16.30
CA LEU A 102 17.84 11.25 -17.50
C LEU A 102 17.79 12.15 -18.75
N PRO A 103 18.20 11.65 -19.92
CA PRO A 103 18.09 12.39 -21.17
C PRO A 103 16.65 12.83 -21.45
N ASP A 104 16.47 14.04 -22.01
CA ASP A 104 15.17 14.60 -22.42
C ASP A 104 14.37 13.65 -23.34
N SER A 105 15.02 12.76 -24.08
CA SER A 105 14.35 11.76 -24.93
C SER A 105 13.59 10.68 -24.15
N LEU A 106 13.92 10.47 -22.88
CA LEU A 106 13.20 9.60 -21.94
C LEU A 106 12.22 10.37 -21.07
N MET A 107 12.25 11.71 -21.12
CA MET A 107 11.27 12.60 -20.50
C MET A 107 10.23 12.97 -21.56
N THR A 108 8.97 12.55 -21.39
CA THR A 108 7.95 12.87 -22.39
C THR A 108 7.76 14.37 -22.57
N SER A 109 7.58 14.78 -23.83
CA SER A 109 7.58 16.16 -24.36
C SER A 109 6.44 17.08 -23.91
N GLN A 110 5.95 16.95 -22.66
CA GLN A 110 5.09 17.95 -22.06
C GLN A 110 5.58 18.32 -20.65
N SER A 111 6.26 19.48 -20.62
CA SER A 111 6.73 20.26 -19.48
C SER A 111 7.99 19.76 -18.76
N SER A 112 8.95 20.67 -18.63
CA SER A 112 10.23 20.58 -17.90
C SER A 112 10.07 20.44 -16.38
N GLY A 113 9.14 19.60 -15.92
CA GLY A 113 8.87 19.31 -14.52
C GLY A 113 8.98 17.80 -14.26
N LEU A 114 9.39 17.44 -13.05
CA LEU A 114 9.32 16.05 -12.58
C LEU A 114 7.84 15.61 -12.62
N LEU A 115 7.50 14.78 -13.61
CA LEU A 115 6.16 14.20 -13.72
C LEU A 115 5.95 13.32 -12.48
N THR A 116 5.09 13.78 -11.60
CA THR A 116 4.67 13.05 -10.40
C THR A 116 3.21 12.65 -10.58
N GLY A 117 2.90 11.40 -10.24
CA GLY A 117 1.55 10.89 -10.31
C GLY A 117 0.64 11.49 -9.23
N PRO A 118 -0.64 11.09 -9.21
CA PRO A 118 -1.63 11.56 -8.24
C PRO A 118 -1.23 11.37 -6.76
N SER A 119 -0.43 10.35 -6.44
CA SER A 119 0.09 10.10 -5.08
C SER A 119 1.51 10.65 -4.86
N GLY A 120 2.02 11.48 -5.79
CA GLY A 120 3.32 12.13 -5.70
C GLY A 120 4.52 11.29 -6.16
N GLY A 121 4.37 10.00 -6.45
CA GLY A 121 5.49 9.18 -6.97
C GLY A 121 5.89 9.58 -8.39
N PHE A 122 7.17 9.53 -8.72
CA PHE A 122 7.68 9.92 -10.04
C PHE A 122 7.17 9.01 -11.17
N GLN A 123 7.05 9.53 -12.38
CA GLN A 123 6.53 8.82 -13.56
C GLN A 123 7.56 8.74 -14.70
N PRO A 124 8.71 8.07 -14.50
CA PRO A 124 9.63 7.75 -15.59
C PRO A 124 9.01 6.72 -16.56
N SER A 125 9.43 6.75 -17.82
CA SER A 125 8.99 5.80 -18.84
C SER A 125 9.74 4.48 -18.72
N TYR A 126 9.01 3.36 -18.56
CA TYR A 126 9.59 2.01 -18.53
C TYR A 126 8.91 1.07 -19.53
N ASP A 127 9.64 0.05 -19.95
CA ASP A 127 9.18 -0.97 -20.89
C ASP A 127 9.08 -2.36 -20.24
N LYS A 128 9.87 -2.61 -19.19
CA LYS A 128 9.99 -3.91 -18.52
C LYS A 128 9.79 -3.81 -16.99
N PRO A 129 9.20 -4.83 -16.34
CA PRO A 129 8.95 -4.83 -14.90
C PRO A 129 10.18 -4.63 -14.00
N GLU A 130 11.35 -5.04 -14.48
CA GLU A 130 12.63 -4.94 -13.76
C GLU A 130 13.09 -3.50 -13.58
N GLN A 131 12.91 -2.66 -14.59
CA GLN A 131 13.47 -1.31 -14.63
C GLN A 131 13.04 -0.41 -13.46
N PRO A 132 11.75 -0.34 -13.07
CA PRO A 132 11.36 0.45 -11.90
C PRO A 132 11.89 -0.12 -10.57
N LEU A 133 12.10 -1.44 -10.49
CA LEU A 133 12.69 -2.09 -9.31
C LEU A 133 14.18 -1.78 -9.21
N ASP A 134 14.91 -1.96 -10.31
CA ASP A 134 16.35 -1.68 -10.42
C ASP A 134 16.64 -0.23 -10.05
N ALA A 135 15.89 0.72 -10.62
CA ALA A 135 16.04 2.14 -10.35
C ALA A 135 15.73 2.50 -8.89
N THR A 136 14.73 1.85 -8.28
CA THR A 136 14.43 2.04 -6.85
C THR A 136 15.54 1.48 -5.96
N ILE A 137 16.08 0.30 -6.29
CA ILE A 137 17.19 -0.34 -5.57
C ILE A 137 18.47 0.51 -5.66
N GLU A 138 18.78 1.04 -6.84
CA GLU A 138 19.89 1.96 -7.04
C GLU A 138 19.74 3.21 -6.17
N ALA A 139 18.53 3.79 -6.11
CA ALA A 139 18.30 4.97 -5.29
C ALA A 139 18.33 4.69 -3.77
N ILE A 140 17.88 3.52 -3.33
CA ILE A 140 18.03 3.06 -1.94
C ILE A 140 19.53 2.99 -1.60
N THR A 141 20.31 2.35 -2.46
CA THR A 141 21.77 2.21 -2.29
C THR A 141 22.47 3.57 -2.30
N GLY A 142 22.12 4.45 -3.24
CA GLY A 142 22.65 5.81 -3.34
C GLY A 142 22.26 6.69 -2.14
N ALA A 143 21.22 6.34 -1.40
CA ALA A 143 20.83 7.00 -0.15
C ALA A 143 21.60 6.48 1.07
N GLY A 144 22.49 5.50 0.89
CA GLY A 144 23.30 4.90 1.95
C GLY A 144 22.59 3.80 2.72
N PHE A 145 21.53 3.21 2.16
CA PHE A 145 20.76 2.12 2.77
C PHE A 145 20.96 0.80 2.02
N THR A 146 20.85 -0.31 2.72
CA THR A 146 20.94 -1.66 2.16
C THR A 146 19.55 -2.18 1.78
N PRO A 147 19.26 -2.42 0.49
CA PRO A 147 17.99 -3.00 0.06
C PRO A 147 17.75 -4.38 0.70
N GLY A 148 16.56 -4.60 1.25
CA GLY A 148 16.21 -5.86 1.92
C GLY A 148 16.72 -5.98 3.37
N GLN A 149 17.38 -4.95 3.90
CA GLN A 149 17.73 -4.86 5.32
C GLN A 149 17.23 -3.55 5.93
N ASP A 150 17.61 -2.42 5.36
CA ASP A 150 17.22 -1.09 5.83
C ASP A 150 15.92 -0.62 5.19
N VAL A 151 15.76 -0.90 3.89
CA VAL A 151 14.57 -0.50 3.11
C VAL A 151 14.17 -1.65 2.20
N PHE A 152 12.88 -1.96 2.18
CA PHE A 152 12.27 -2.99 1.35
C PHE A 152 11.41 -2.36 0.25
N LEU A 153 10.98 -3.17 -0.72
CA LEU A 153 10.15 -2.74 -1.83
C LEU A 153 8.81 -3.48 -1.79
N GLY A 154 7.79 -2.80 -2.30
CA GLY A 154 6.57 -3.44 -2.76
C GLY A 154 6.09 -2.83 -4.07
N ILE A 155 5.27 -3.59 -4.79
CA ILE A 155 4.63 -3.13 -6.03
C ILE A 155 3.13 -3.28 -5.96
N ASP A 156 2.43 -2.29 -6.50
CA ASP A 156 1.00 -2.34 -6.79
C ASP A 156 0.82 -2.63 -8.26
N CYS A 157 0.20 -3.78 -8.55
CA CYS A 157 -0.05 -4.23 -9.90
C CYS A 157 -1.45 -3.84 -10.39
N SER A 158 -2.42 -3.68 -9.47
CA SER A 158 -3.81 -3.39 -9.79
C SER A 158 -4.28 -4.18 -11.03
N ALA A 159 -4.07 -5.50 -11.03
CA ALA A 159 -4.07 -6.29 -12.27
C ALA A 159 -5.40 -6.30 -13.05
N HIS A 160 -6.49 -5.86 -12.40
CA HIS A 160 -7.77 -5.57 -13.05
C HIS A 160 -7.70 -4.48 -14.13
N ASP A 161 -6.83 -3.48 -13.95
CA ASP A 161 -6.64 -2.39 -14.91
C ASP A 161 -5.94 -2.88 -16.19
N ILE A 162 -5.10 -3.90 -16.07
CA ILE A 162 -4.27 -4.40 -17.18
C ILE A 162 -4.90 -5.59 -17.93
N PHE A 163 -6.01 -6.14 -17.44
CA PHE A 163 -6.66 -7.28 -18.06
C PHE A 163 -7.44 -6.89 -19.33
N ASP A 164 -7.22 -7.63 -20.40
CA ASP A 164 -7.97 -7.60 -21.65
C ASP A 164 -9.06 -8.67 -21.60
N TYR A 165 -10.31 -8.23 -21.46
CA TYR A 165 -11.48 -9.10 -21.32
C TYR A 165 -11.83 -9.86 -22.60
N ASP A 166 -11.52 -9.29 -23.77
CA ASP A 166 -11.81 -9.93 -25.06
C ASP A 166 -10.83 -11.08 -25.31
N LYS A 167 -9.57 -10.91 -24.91
CA LYS A 167 -8.52 -11.92 -25.08
C LYS A 167 -8.35 -12.86 -23.89
N GLY A 168 -8.97 -12.53 -22.74
CA GLY A 168 -8.83 -13.29 -21.51
C GLY A 168 -7.39 -13.30 -20.96
N LYS A 169 -6.62 -12.23 -21.15
CA LYS A 169 -5.19 -12.14 -20.80
C LYS A 169 -4.82 -10.79 -20.20
N TYR A 170 -3.74 -10.77 -19.44
CA TYR A 170 -3.11 -9.56 -18.88
C TYR A 170 -2.16 -8.92 -19.89
N ASP A 171 -2.37 -7.65 -20.21
CA ASP A 171 -1.46 -6.88 -21.06
C ASP A 171 -0.37 -6.22 -20.19
N ILE A 172 0.69 -6.99 -19.87
CA ILE A 172 1.72 -6.58 -18.88
C ILE A 172 2.65 -5.49 -19.39
N SER A 173 2.81 -5.39 -20.70
CA SER A 173 3.53 -4.34 -21.43
C SER A 173 2.91 -4.28 -22.81
N THR A 174 2.77 -3.11 -23.45
CA THR A 174 1.99 -2.93 -24.70
C THR A 174 2.10 -4.10 -25.70
N GLY A 175 1.07 -4.94 -25.75
CA GLY A 175 0.96 -6.09 -26.67
C GLY A 175 1.58 -7.41 -26.17
N ALA A 176 2.24 -7.40 -25.01
CA ALA A 176 2.78 -8.56 -24.32
C ALA A 176 1.70 -9.14 -23.39
N LEU A 177 0.91 -10.06 -23.95
CA LEU A 177 -0.20 -10.70 -23.26
C LEU A 177 0.25 -11.93 -22.47
N LYS A 178 -0.21 -12.04 -21.22
CA LYS A 178 0.06 -13.15 -20.31
C LYS A 178 -1.24 -13.75 -19.79
N THR A 179 -1.31 -15.07 -19.73
CA THR A 179 -2.38 -15.79 -19.03
C THR A 179 -2.23 -15.66 -17.51
N ALA A 180 -3.27 -15.97 -16.75
CA ALA A 180 -3.21 -15.92 -15.29
C ALA A 180 -2.13 -16.86 -14.70
N ASP A 181 -1.93 -18.06 -15.27
CA ASP A 181 -0.87 -18.97 -14.82
C ASP A 181 0.53 -18.40 -15.15
N GLU A 182 0.71 -17.80 -16.33
CA GLU A 182 1.99 -17.13 -16.67
C GLU A 182 2.27 -15.91 -15.77
N MET A 183 1.25 -15.25 -15.24
CA MET A 183 1.42 -14.18 -14.24
C MET A 183 2.00 -14.74 -12.94
N VAL A 184 1.55 -15.93 -12.50
CA VAL A 184 2.10 -16.60 -11.31
C VAL A 184 3.58 -16.89 -11.49
N ASP A 185 3.98 -17.44 -12.65
CA ASP A 185 5.38 -17.71 -12.96
C ASP A 185 6.22 -16.43 -13.02
N LEU A 186 5.68 -15.36 -13.61
CA LEU A 186 6.33 -14.06 -13.67
C LEU A 186 6.61 -13.50 -12.26
N TYR A 187 5.63 -13.51 -11.38
CA TYR A 187 5.81 -12.99 -10.02
C TYR A 187 6.74 -13.86 -9.18
N LYS A 188 6.68 -15.18 -9.35
CA LYS A 188 7.63 -16.11 -8.71
C LYS A 188 9.07 -15.79 -9.11
N ASP A 189 9.32 -15.59 -10.40
CA ASP A 189 10.64 -15.19 -10.90
C ASP A 189 11.07 -13.82 -10.37
N LEU A 190 10.17 -12.84 -10.40
CA LEU A 190 10.43 -11.48 -9.92
C LEU A 190 10.81 -11.48 -8.43
N VAL A 191 10.02 -12.12 -7.57
CA VAL A 191 10.32 -12.24 -6.13
C VAL A 191 11.64 -12.98 -5.88
N SER A 192 11.97 -13.97 -6.73
CA SER A 192 13.25 -14.68 -6.61
C SER A 192 14.45 -13.81 -6.99
N ARG A 193 14.32 -12.98 -8.02
CA ARG A 193 15.40 -12.09 -8.50
C ARG A 193 15.58 -10.84 -7.63
N TYR A 194 14.52 -10.41 -6.95
CA TYR A 194 14.50 -9.23 -6.11
C TYR A 194 14.18 -9.58 -4.65
N PRO A 195 15.14 -10.05 -3.84
CA PRO A 195 14.88 -10.43 -2.44
C PRO A 195 14.38 -9.28 -1.55
N SER A 196 14.62 -8.03 -1.95
CA SER A 196 14.11 -6.84 -1.28
C SER A 196 12.64 -6.55 -1.61
N LEU A 197 12.04 -7.22 -2.62
CA LEU A 197 10.62 -7.14 -2.95
C LEU A 197 9.80 -8.05 -2.02
N ILE A 198 9.25 -7.47 -0.97
CA ILE A 198 8.53 -8.20 0.08
C ILE A 198 7.01 -8.08 -0.04
N MET A 199 6.49 -7.35 -1.03
CA MET A 199 5.05 -7.14 -1.13
C MET A 199 4.54 -7.00 -2.57
N LEU A 200 3.50 -7.75 -2.91
CA LEU A 200 2.71 -7.65 -4.15
C LEU A 200 1.28 -7.24 -3.79
N VAL A 201 0.80 -6.12 -4.33
CA VAL A 201 -0.58 -5.65 -4.16
C VAL A 201 -1.36 -5.89 -5.45
N ASP A 202 -2.51 -6.57 -5.34
CA ASP A 202 -3.40 -6.95 -6.45
C ASP A 202 -2.67 -7.56 -7.68
N PRO A 203 -1.83 -8.60 -7.50
CA PRO A 203 -1.04 -9.20 -8.59
C PRO A 203 -1.88 -9.87 -9.69
N VAL A 204 -3.03 -10.43 -9.34
CA VAL A 204 -3.99 -10.99 -10.31
C VAL A 204 -5.41 -10.52 -9.95
N ARG A 205 -6.34 -10.61 -10.89
CA ARG A 205 -7.72 -10.18 -10.65
C ARG A 205 -8.39 -11.02 -9.57
N LYS A 206 -9.41 -10.46 -8.93
CA LYS A 206 -10.21 -11.14 -7.89
C LYS A 206 -10.93 -12.40 -8.39
N GLU A 207 -11.24 -12.46 -9.68
CA GLU A 207 -11.88 -13.61 -10.32
C GLU A 207 -10.94 -14.81 -10.45
N ASP A 208 -9.62 -14.58 -10.54
CA ASP A 208 -8.60 -15.60 -10.79
C ASP A 208 -8.14 -16.27 -9.47
N ARG A 209 -9.11 -16.79 -8.72
CA ARG A 209 -8.94 -17.30 -7.34
C ARG A 209 -7.95 -18.45 -7.23
N GLU A 210 -7.93 -19.34 -8.22
CA GLU A 210 -6.97 -20.45 -8.26
C GLU A 210 -5.54 -19.93 -8.35
N GLN A 211 -5.30 -18.92 -9.18
CA GLN A 211 -4.00 -18.29 -9.36
C GLN A 211 -3.59 -17.45 -8.15
N TRP A 212 -4.54 -16.84 -7.43
CA TRP A 212 -4.26 -16.28 -6.09
C TRP A 212 -3.69 -17.36 -5.16
N SER A 213 -4.37 -18.51 -5.02
CA SER A 213 -3.88 -19.61 -4.16
C SER A 213 -2.49 -20.08 -4.58
N LYS A 214 -2.31 -20.36 -5.87
CA LYS A 214 -1.01 -20.80 -6.42
C LYS A 214 0.10 -19.79 -6.18
N LEU A 215 -0.16 -18.50 -6.41
CA LEU A 215 0.83 -17.45 -6.20
C LEU A 215 1.23 -17.37 -4.74
N CYS A 216 0.24 -17.28 -3.87
CA CYS A 216 0.42 -17.30 -2.43
C CYS A 216 1.25 -18.53 -2.02
N GLU A 217 0.93 -19.73 -2.53
CA GLU A 217 1.68 -20.95 -2.27
C GLU A 217 3.16 -20.87 -2.65
N VAL A 218 3.50 -20.25 -3.77
CA VAL A 218 4.89 -20.24 -4.28
C VAL A 218 5.74 -19.07 -3.76
N VAL A 219 5.16 -17.97 -3.26
CA VAL A 219 5.93 -16.78 -2.83
C VAL A 219 5.82 -16.40 -1.35
N SER A 220 4.84 -16.91 -0.60
CA SER A 220 4.51 -16.40 0.75
C SER A 220 5.65 -16.46 1.78
N GLU A 221 6.65 -17.33 1.58
CA GLU A 221 7.80 -17.41 2.48
C GLU A 221 8.71 -16.18 2.39
N LYS A 222 8.64 -15.43 1.29
CA LYS A 222 9.51 -14.29 1.00
C LYS A 222 8.74 -12.99 0.76
N CYS A 223 7.48 -13.09 0.34
CA CYS A 223 6.72 -11.95 -0.16
C CYS A 223 5.26 -12.02 0.29
N PHE A 224 4.76 -10.90 0.82
CA PHE A 224 3.36 -10.72 1.15
C PHE A 224 2.52 -10.53 -0.11
N VAL A 225 1.46 -11.31 -0.24
CA VAL A 225 0.49 -11.18 -1.35
C VAL A 225 -0.78 -10.54 -0.79
N ILE A 226 -1.02 -9.28 -1.14
CA ILE A 226 -2.05 -8.43 -0.53
C ILE A 226 -3.11 -8.08 -1.57
N GLY A 227 -4.38 -8.24 -1.21
CA GLY A 227 -5.51 -7.80 -2.02
C GLY A 227 -6.08 -6.47 -1.55
N SER A 228 -6.65 -5.67 -2.44
CA SER A 228 -7.47 -4.52 -2.08
C SER A 228 -8.91 -4.92 -1.72
N ASP A 229 -9.68 -4.00 -1.14
CA ASP A 229 -11.09 -4.17 -0.80
C ASP A 229 -11.95 -4.72 -1.97
N ALA A 230 -11.58 -4.38 -3.20
CA ALA A 230 -12.24 -4.90 -4.41
C ALA A 230 -12.12 -6.43 -4.55
N VAL A 231 -11.04 -7.01 -4.01
CA VAL A 231 -10.74 -8.46 -4.02
C VAL A 231 -11.49 -9.20 -2.93
N TYR A 232 -11.64 -8.59 -1.76
CA TYR A 232 -12.26 -9.25 -0.59
C TYR A 232 -13.79 -9.26 -0.60
N GLY A 233 -14.43 -8.51 -1.52
CA GLY A 233 -15.89 -8.47 -1.64
C GLY A 233 -16.52 -7.68 -0.49
N SER A 234 -17.80 -7.29 -0.63
CA SER A 234 -18.50 -6.54 0.42
C SER A 234 -18.37 -7.28 1.75
N LEU A 235 -18.04 -6.55 2.83
CA LEU A 235 -17.94 -6.91 4.26
C LEU A 235 -18.71 -8.15 4.80
N HIS A 236 -19.80 -8.54 4.15
CA HIS A 236 -20.60 -9.73 4.50
C HIS A 236 -20.06 -11.03 3.88
N SER A 237 -19.07 -10.95 3.01
CA SER A 237 -18.53 -12.06 2.24
C SER A 237 -17.03 -11.85 2.03
N VAL A 238 -16.30 -11.56 3.12
CA VAL A 238 -14.86 -11.84 3.18
C VAL A 238 -14.75 -13.34 2.92
N ASN A 239 -14.65 -13.71 1.65
CA ASN A 239 -14.82 -15.07 1.18
C ASN A 239 -13.80 -15.93 1.90
N ASP A 240 -14.29 -16.95 2.63
CA ASP A 240 -13.44 -17.86 3.36
C ASP A 240 -12.34 -18.45 2.48
N SER A 241 -12.55 -18.58 1.17
CA SER A 241 -11.59 -19.20 0.25
C SER A 241 -10.28 -18.42 0.00
N ILE A 242 -10.26 -17.08 0.09
CA ILE A 242 -9.01 -16.31 -0.15
C ILE A 242 -8.16 -16.26 1.12
N LEU A 243 -8.82 -16.06 2.26
CA LEU A 243 -8.18 -16.03 3.59
C LEU A 243 -7.99 -17.44 4.21
N SER A 244 -8.59 -18.51 3.66
CA SER A 244 -8.39 -19.90 4.13
C SER A 244 -7.09 -20.50 3.63
N VAL A 245 -6.54 -19.95 2.54
CA VAL A 245 -5.17 -20.24 2.16
C VAL A 245 -4.33 -19.41 3.11
N ARG A 246 -3.43 -20.06 3.83
CA ARG A 246 -2.54 -19.52 4.87
C ARG A 246 -1.58 -18.39 4.40
N ARG A 247 -1.89 -17.75 3.26
CA ARG A 247 -0.94 -17.07 2.38
C ARG A 247 -1.53 -15.91 1.56
N SER A 248 -2.79 -15.48 1.74
CA SER A 248 -3.13 -14.08 1.41
C SER A 248 -2.71 -13.22 2.60
N SER A 249 -1.59 -12.54 2.47
CA SER A 249 -0.94 -11.92 3.61
C SER A 249 -1.60 -10.64 4.05
N GLY A 250 -2.58 -10.07 3.34
CA GLY A 250 -3.25 -8.91 3.87
C GLY A 250 -4.29 -8.22 3.03
N LEU A 251 -4.85 -7.17 3.62
CA LEU A 251 -5.82 -6.27 3.02
C LEU A 251 -5.23 -4.86 2.87
N VAL A 252 -5.32 -4.31 1.66
CA VAL A 252 -5.24 -2.86 1.44
C VAL A 252 -6.59 -2.25 1.77
N ILE A 253 -6.61 -1.46 2.84
CA ILE A 253 -7.76 -0.64 3.21
C ILE A 253 -7.55 0.72 2.54
N GLY A 254 -8.21 0.93 1.40
CA GLY A 254 -8.50 2.27 0.90
C GLY A 254 -9.96 2.55 1.22
N THR A 255 -10.33 3.77 1.62
CA THR A 255 -11.75 4.10 1.83
C THR A 255 -12.47 4.19 0.48
N GLY A 256 -12.71 3.04 -0.13
CA GLY A 256 -13.66 2.88 -1.21
C GLY A 256 -15.04 3.31 -0.74
N SER A 257 -15.86 3.71 -1.70
CA SER A 257 -17.08 4.48 -1.52
C SER A 257 -18.26 3.69 -0.91
N ARG A 258 -18.15 3.11 0.30
CA ARG A 258 -19.29 2.62 1.13
C ARG A 258 -18.97 2.02 2.50
N ILE A 259 -17.83 2.31 3.11
CA ILE A 259 -17.39 1.61 4.34
C ILE A 259 -17.40 2.54 5.57
N THR A 260 -17.85 2.03 6.72
CA THR A 260 -17.84 2.75 8.01
C THR A 260 -16.62 2.42 8.86
N CYS A 261 -16.32 3.22 9.89
CA CYS A 261 -15.23 2.93 10.83
C CYS A 261 -15.44 1.59 11.57
N SER A 262 -16.69 1.24 11.89
CA SER A 262 -17.03 -0.03 12.53
C SER A 262 -16.86 -1.23 11.59
N ASP A 263 -17.12 -1.02 10.29
CA ASP A 263 -16.85 -2.03 9.27
C ASP A 263 -15.36 -2.31 9.12
N LEU A 264 -14.55 -1.24 9.04
CA LEU A 264 -13.09 -1.36 9.04
C LEU A 264 -12.57 -2.07 10.28
N ALA A 265 -13.13 -1.77 11.45
CA ALA A 265 -12.79 -2.42 12.69
C ALA A 265 -12.98 -3.94 12.65
N ARG A 266 -14.13 -4.40 12.13
CA ARG A 266 -14.42 -5.84 12.00
C ARG A 266 -13.45 -6.51 11.05
N VAL A 267 -13.22 -5.93 9.88
CA VAL A 267 -12.34 -6.52 8.86
C VAL A 267 -10.90 -6.61 9.35
N VAL A 268 -10.39 -5.55 10.00
CA VAL A 268 -9.04 -5.58 10.58
C VAL A 268 -8.96 -6.64 11.69
N GLY A 269 -9.98 -6.75 12.54
CA GLY A 269 -10.07 -7.80 13.56
C GLY A 269 -10.01 -9.21 12.95
N ASP A 270 -10.81 -9.46 11.91
CA ASP A 270 -10.88 -10.76 11.23
C ASP A 270 -9.55 -11.11 10.55
N VAL A 271 -8.94 -10.16 9.84
CA VAL A 271 -7.64 -10.36 9.17
C VAL A 271 -6.54 -10.65 10.20
N ARG A 272 -6.52 -9.91 11.31
CA ARG A 272 -5.54 -10.13 12.39
C ARG A 272 -5.72 -11.48 13.09
N SER A 273 -6.96 -11.96 13.25
CA SER A 273 -7.23 -13.28 13.84
C SER A 273 -6.68 -14.46 13.03
N ARG A 274 -6.31 -14.21 11.76
CA ARG A 274 -5.77 -15.19 10.82
C ARG A 274 -4.26 -14.99 10.56
N ASP A 275 -3.56 -14.26 11.44
CA ASP A 275 -2.13 -13.92 11.32
C ASP A 275 -1.75 -13.23 10.00
N CYS A 276 -2.69 -12.49 9.41
CA CYS A 276 -2.48 -11.73 8.18
C CYS A 276 -2.13 -10.27 8.53
N VAL A 277 -1.33 -9.63 7.69
CA VAL A 277 -0.98 -8.21 7.76
C VAL A 277 -2.09 -7.33 7.18
N THR A 278 -2.08 -6.05 7.51
CA THR A 278 -3.00 -5.07 6.90
C THR A 278 -2.22 -3.84 6.50
N MET A 279 -2.52 -3.27 5.34
CA MET A 279 -1.97 -1.99 4.90
C MET A 279 -3.08 -0.96 4.77
N LEU A 280 -3.02 0.13 5.54
CA LEU A 280 -3.92 1.26 5.31
C LEU A 280 -3.30 2.18 4.25
N VAL A 281 -4.07 2.50 3.21
CA VAL A 281 -3.61 3.32 2.09
C VAL A 281 -4.56 4.50 1.91
N SER A 282 -4.04 5.71 1.76
CA SER A 282 -4.89 6.86 1.41
C SER A 282 -5.24 6.84 -0.09
N PRO A 283 -6.44 7.25 -0.48
CA PRO A 283 -6.80 7.38 -1.89
C PRO A 283 -5.83 8.28 -2.68
N ALA A 284 -5.71 8.03 -3.98
CA ALA A 284 -4.99 8.93 -4.87
C ALA A 284 -5.77 10.26 -5.03
N GLY A 285 -5.10 11.41 -4.92
CA GLY A 285 -5.75 12.72 -5.00
C GLY A 285 -6.67 13.03 -3.81
N ASP A 286 -6.30 12.54 -2.62
CA ASP A 286 -7.04 12.77 -1.37
C ASP A 286 -6.98 14.23 -0.90
N VAL A 287 -7.72 14.55 0.16
CA VAL A 287 -7.73 15.85 0.82
C VAL A 287 -6.71 15.92 1.96
N CYS A 288 -6.40 17.12 2.46
CA CYS A 288 -5.52 17.35 3.63
C CYS A 288 -6.15 16.95 4.98
N ASP A 289 -7.10 16.02 4.99
CA ASP A 289 -7.59 15.38 6.22
C ASP A 289 -6.59 14.28 6.63
N ASP A 290 -6.20 14.28 7.91
CA ASP A 290 -5.21 13.40 8.49
C ASP A 290 -5.81 12.18 9.23
N ILE A 291 -7.14 12.02 9.20
CA ILE A 291 -7.84 10.94 9.92
C ILE A 291 -7.32 9.53 9.62
N PHE A 292 -6.77 9.30 8.42
CA PHE A 292 -6.17 8.01 8.07
C PHE A 292 -4.99 7.64 8.99
N ALA A 293 -4.23 8.61 9.50
CA ALA A 293 -3.18 8.35 10.47
C ALA A 293 -3.76 7.82 11.79
N ASP A 294 -4.79 8.50 12.33
CA ASP A 294 -5.50 8.02 13.52
C ASP A 294 -6.18 6.67 13.29
N MET A 295 -6.71 6.42 12.10
CA MET A 295 -7.26 5.12 11.74
C MET A 295 -6.20 4.03 11.72
N ALA A 296 -5.03 4.26 11.15
CA ALA A 296 -3.96 3.26 11.12
C ALA A 296 -3.57 2.82 12.52
N VAL A 297 -3.36 3.78 13.42
CA VAL A 297 -2.96 3.52 14.81
C VAL A 297 -4.11 2.92 15.62
N GLY A 298 -5.32 3.48 15.48
CA GLY A 298 -6.50 3.02 16.21
C GLY A 298 -6.94 1.62 15.81
N LEU A 299 -6.85 1.28 14.51
CA LEU A 299 -7.08 -0.06 13.98
C LEU A 299 -5.91 -1.03 14.25
N GLY A 300 -4.74 -0.48 14.56
CA GLY A 300 -3.50 -1.23 14.73
C GLY A 300 -3.09 -1.95 13.46
N THR A 301 -3.11 -1.25 12.32
CA THR A 301 -2.70 -1.82 11.04
C THR A 301 -1.20 -2.10 11.01
N THR A 302 -0.76 -3.17 10.33
CA THR A 302 0.66 -3.50 10.20
C THR A 302 1.45 -2.46 9.41
N PHE A 303 0.93 -2.02 8.26
CA PHE A 303 1.58 -1.10 7.34
C PHE A 303 0.71 0.13 7.05
N VAL A 304 1.35 1.23 6.69
CA VAL A 304 0.68 2.43 6.16
C VAL A 304 1.37 2.92 4.90
N ARG A 305 0.59 3.40 3.92
CA ARG A 305 1.10 4.06 2.72
C ARG A 305 0.23 5.24 2.35
N PHE A 306 0.70 6.45 2.63
CA PHE A 306 -0.05 7.69 2.37
C PHE A 306 0.46 8.48 1.16
N GLY A 307 1.12 7.80 0.22
CA GLY A 307 1.74 8.42 -0.94
C GLY A 307 3.21 8.74 -0.74
N ALA A 308 3.75 9.61 -1.59
CA ALA A 308 5.11 10.13 -1.49
C ALA A 308 5.21 11.15 -0.33
N PRO A 309 6.43 11.43 0.21
CA PRO A 309 6.67 12.52 1.15
C PRO A 309 6.67 13.88 0.43
N SER A 310 5.63 14.12 -0.36
CA SER A 310 5.38 15.31 -1.17
C SER A 310 3.88 15.52 -1.26
N ARG A 311 3.45 16.75 -1.59
CA ARG A 311 2.03 17.17 -1.66
C ARG A 311 1.35 17.22 -0.27
N GLY A 312 0.50 18.22 -0.04
CA GLY A 312 -0.06 18.52 1.29
C GLY A 312 -1.00 17.43 1.82
N GLU A 313 -1.73 16.79 0.92
CA GLU A 313 -2.67 15.70 1.21
C GLU A 313 -1.99 14.45 1.76
N ASN A 314 -0.74 14.19 1.35
CA ASN A 314 0.05 13.06 1.84
C ASN A 314 0.79 13.46 3.13
N THR A 315 1.45 14.63 3.12
CA THR A 315 2.29 15.07 4.24
C THR A 315 1.47 15.38 5.49
N SER A 316 0.21 15.82 5.37
CA SER A 316 -0.70 15.98 6.52
C SER A 316 -0.86 14.68 7.32
N LYS A 317 -1.16 13.56 6.66
CA LYS A 317 -1.31 12.23 7.30
C LYS A 317 0.01 11.73 7.87
N ILE A 318 1.12 11.92 7.14
CA ILE A 318 2.45 11.55 7.61
C ILE A 318 2.83 12.34 8.88
N ASN A 319 2.62 13.65 8.88
CA ASN A 319 2.90 14.52 10.03
C ASN A 319 2.04 14.11 11.24
N ARG A 320 0.79 13.74 11.00
CA ARG A 320 -0.09 13.23 12.05
C ARG A 320 0.40 11.91 12.65
N LEU A 321 0.95 10.99 11.85
CA LEU A 321 1.58 9.78 12.41
C LEU A 321 2.78 10.11 13.31
N VAL A 322 3.63 11.06 12.91
CA VAL A 322 4.75 11.52 13.74
C VAL A 322 4.25 12.20 15.02
N GLU A 323 3.14 12.93 14.95
CA GLU A 323 2.51 13.53 16.11
C GLU A 323 1.97 12.46 17.08
N ILE A 324 1.27 11.45 16.56
CA ILE A 324 0.76 10.32 17.37
C ILE A 324 1.93 9.57 18.00
N GLU A 325 3.02 9.31 17.27
CA GLU A 325 4.23 8.71 17.83
C GLU A 325 4.79 9.48 19.03
N ARG A 326 4.74 10.82 19.01
CA ARG A 326 5.19 11.66 20.14
C ARG A 326 4.22 11.68 21.32
N MET A 327 2.97 11.30 21.11
CA MET A 327 1.96 11.20 22.17
C MET A 327 2.07 9.91 22.98
N LEU A 328 2.68 8.86 22.39
CA LEU A 328 2.89 7.54 22.98
C LEU A 328 4.24 7.45 23.70
#